data_AF-A0A521PFY9-F1
#
_entry.id   AF-A0A521PFY9-F1
#
_cell.length_a   1.000
_cell.length_b   1.000
_cell.length_c   1.000
_cell.angle_alpha   90.00
_cell.angle_beta   90.00
_cell.angle_gamma   90.00
#
_symmetry.space_group_name_H-M   'P 1'
#
loop_
_entity.id
_entity.type
_entity.pdbx_description
1 polymer ?
#
loop_
_entity_poly.entity_id
_entity_poly.type
_entity_poly.pdbx_seq_one_letter_code
_entity_poly.pdbx_strand_id
1 'polypeptide(L)'
;MINQSGLSKTYESGVTDFDAYLALNPIHSASAGEWLSTGPLSMARVTFDLGETIEFTGAAIWNEDASGIGSIIASIPLGGSYAGLGLNDTVDSIGSAYGATVWRHQAIKARYVTFDIYGCNRAGFAHNGCGLGEVAFRSTALAPPPTGAVPEPGAWALMILGFGGVGATLRRRRHSFAAA
;
A
#
# COMPACT_ATOMS: atom_id res chain seq x y z
N MET A 1 -0.80 -1.94 4.81
CA MET A 1 -0.31 -3.27 4.40
C MET A 1 0.41 -3.86 5.58
N ILE A 2 0.11 -5.11 5.94
CA ILE A 2 0.72 -5.80 7.07
C ILE A 2 2.10 -6.30 6.66
N ASN A 3 2.19 -7.26 5.73
CA ASN A 3 3.48 -7.79 5.27
C ASN A 3 3.50 -8.24 3.79
N GLN A 4 2.35 -8.24 3.11
CA GLN A 4 2.12 -8.67 1.71
C GLN A 4 2.40 -10.15 1.41
N SER A 5 2.78 -10.96 2.41
CA SER A 5 3.29 -12.31 2.19
C SER A 5 2.27 -13.28 1.59
N GLY A 6 0.97 -13.04 1.82
CA GLY A 6 -0.10 -13.84 1.23
C GLY A 6 -0.74 -13.26 -0.02
N LEU A 7 -0.34 -12.07 -0.47
CA LEU A 7 -0.98 -11.45 -1.63
C LEU A 7 -0.48 -12.04 -2.96
N SER A 8 -1.45 -12.41 -3.81
CA SER A 8 -1.20 -12.84 -5.20
C SER A 8 -0.65 -11.73 -6.12
N LYS A 9 -0.77 -10.47 -5.70
CA LYS A 9 -0.26 -9.27 -6.38
C LYS A 9 0.35 -8.35 -5.32
N THR A 10 1.49 -7.74 -5.61
CA THR A 10 2.12 -6.79 -4.69
C THR A 10 1.46 -5.42 -4.78
N TYR A 11 1.38 -4.72 -3.64
CA TYR A 11 0.93 -3.35 -3.56
C TYR A 11 2.00 -2.48 -2.91
N GLU A 12 2.55 -1.54 -3.67
CA GLU A 12 3.54 -0.60 -3.17
C GLU A 12 2.89 0.75 -2.84
N SER A 13 2.99 1.15 -1.56
CA SER A 13 2.40 2.40 -1.07
C SER A 13 2.98 3.61 -1.80
N GLY A 14 2.12 4.49 -2.30
CA GLY A 14 2.55 5.69 -3.02
C GLY A 14 3.15 5.43 -4.39
N VAL A 15 3.09 4.20 -4.91
CA VAL A 15 3.53 3.84 -6.28
C VAL A 15 2.41 3.15 -7.04
N THR A 16 1.76 2.17 -6.41
CA THR A 16 0.68 1.39 -7.01
C THR A 16 -0.64 2.15 -6.91
N ASP A 17 -1.31 2.37 -8.05
CA ASP A 17 -2.68 2.91 -8.05
C ASP A 17 -3.65 1.90 -7.44
N PHE A 18 -4.42 2.35 -6.45
CA PHE A 18 -5.30 1.48 -5.66
C PHE A 18 -6.43 0.86 -6.48
N ASP A 19 -7.06 1.64 -7.35
CA ASP A 19 -8.23 1.18 -8.12
C ASP A 19 -7.77 0.23 -9.25
N ALA A 20 -6.65 0.54 -9.91
CA ALA A 20 -6.01 -0.34 -10.88
C ALA A 20 -5.52 -1.65 -10.25
N TYR A 21 -4.96 -1.60 -9.04
CA TYR A 21 -4.54 -2.79 -8.31
C TYR A 21 -5.72 -3.70 -7.98
N LEU A 22 -6.83 -3.15 -7.48
CA LEU A 22 -8.04 -3.95 -7.20
C LEU A 22 -8.68 -4.53 -8.46
N ALA A 23 -8.55 -3.87 -9.61
CA ALA A 23 -9.02 -4.41 -10.89
C ALA A 23 -8.27 -5.69 -11.32
N LEU A 24 -7.10 -5.98 -10.73
CA LEU A 24 -6.38 -7.25 -10.93
C LEU A 24 -6.96 -8.42 -10.13
N ASN A 25 -8.02 -8.19 -9.35
CA ASN A 25 -8.61 -9.14 -8.41
C ASN A 25 -7.58 -9.83 -7.49
N PRO A 26 -6.79 -9.05 -6.72
CA PRO A 26 -5.80 -9.58 -5.80
C PRO A 26 -6.47 -10.42 -4.69
N ILE A 27 -6.08 -11.68 -4.61
CA ILE A 27 -6.45 -12.61 -3.53
C ILE A 27 -5.33 -12.75 -2.49
N HIS A 28 -5.69 -13.10 -1.26
CA HIS A 28 -4.80 -13.50 -0.18
C HIS A 28 -4.82 -15.02 0.02
N SER A 29 -3.66 -15.63 0.26
CA SER A 29 -3.56 -17.07 0.57
C SER A 29 -3.81 -17.34 2.05
N ALA A 30 -4.72 -18.28 2.35
CA ALA A 30 -5.04 -18.74 3.71
C ALA A 30 -3.93 -19.54 4.43
N SER A 31 -2.72 -19.62 3.85
CA SER A 31 -1.57 -20.31 4.48
C SER A 31 -0.33 -19.44 4.56
N ALA A 32 -0.48 -18.14 4.31
CA ALA A 32 0.61 -17.17 4.37
C ALA A 32 0.62 -16.39 5.70
N GLY A 33 1.45 -15.35 5.79
CA GLY A 33 1.59 -14.58 7.01
C GLY A 33 0.40 -13.65 7.23
N GLU A 34 -0.41 -13.98 8.22
CA GLU A 34 -1.60 -13.23 8.64
C GLU A 34 -1.39 -12.62 10.03
N TRP A 35 -2.16 -11.59 10.34
CA TRP A 35 -2.22 -11.09 11.71
C TRP A 35 -3.30 -11.88 12.46
N LEU A 36 -2.92 -12.54 13.56
CA LEU A 36 -3.83 -13.28 14.44
C LEU A 36 -3.64 -12.79 15.87
N SER A 37 -4.75 -12.51 16.55
CA SER A 37 -4.73 -12.20 17.98
C SER A 37 -4.60 -13.47 18.82
N THR A 38 -4.00 -13.38 20.00
CA THR A 38 -4.10 -14.43 21.03
C THR A 38 -5.50 -14.46 21.64
N GLY A 39 -6.18 -15.60 21.54
CA GLY A 39 -7.52 -15.82 22.09
C GLY A 39 -7.57 -16.40 23.52
N PRO A 40 -8.79 -16.62 24.08
CA PRO A 40 -10.10 -16.44 23.44
C PRO A 40 -10.60 -14.98 23.50
N LEU A 41 -10.99 -14.42 22.35
CA LEU A 41 -11.62 -13.09 22.28
C LEU A 41 -12.56 -12.97 21.08
N SER A 42 -13.53 -12.04 21.14
CA SER A 42 -14.49 -11.75 20.06
C SER A 42 -14.35 -10.33 19.50
N MET A 43 -13.42 -9.55 20.03
CA MET A 43 -13.06 -8.22 19.55
C MET A 43 -11.56 -7.96 19.71
N ALA A 44 -10.99 -7.21 18.79
CA ALA A 44 -9.60 -6.80 18.87
C ALA A 44 -9.39 -5.39 18.32
N ARG A 45 -8.27 -4.78 18.68
CA ARG A 45 -7.89 -3.45 18.20
C ARG A 45 -6.55 -3.53 17.49
N VAL A 46 -6.49 -3.04 16.26
CA VAL A 46 -5.26 -2.92 15.47
C VAL A 46 -5.06 -1.47 15.08
N THR A 47 -3.91 -0.91 15.42
CA THR A 47 -3.54 0.45 15.01
C THR A 47 -2.44 0.39 13.96
N PHE A 48 -2.73 0.98 12.81
CA PHE A 48 -1.81 1.10 11.69
C PHE A 48 -1.10 2.46 11.78
N ASP A 49 0.23 2.46 11.67
CA ASP A 49 1.03 3.65 11.40
C ASP A 49 1.26 3.72 9.88
N LEU A 50 0.77 4.78 9.24
CA LEU A 50 0.92 5.02 7.81
C LEU A 50 2.29 5.63 7.46
N GLY A 51 3.16 5.83 8.45
CA GLY A 51 4.49 6.43 8.32
C GLY A 51 4.48 7.95 8.32
N GLU A 52 3.47 8.54 7.68
CA GLU A 52 3.24 9.98 7.62
C GLU A 52 1.75 10.31 7.65
N THR A 53 1.40 11.59 7.82
CA THR A 53 0.01 12.04 7.71
C THR A 53 -0.38 12.08 6.24
N ILE A 54 -1.17 11.10 5.79
CA ILE A 54 -1.72 11.05 4.43
C ILE A 54 -3.20 11.38 4.41
N GLU A 55 -3.70 11.81 3.25
CA GLU A 55 -5.13 11.85 2.97
C GLU A 55 -5.56 10.55 2.29
N PHE A 56 -6.62 9.92 2.81
CA PHE A 56 -7.16 8.67 2.28
C PHE A 56 -8.69 8.66 2.27
N THR A 57 -9.25 7.83 1.41
CA THR A 57 -10.70 7.80 1.08
C THR A 57 -11.32 6.42 1.14
N GLY A 58 -10.59 5.45 1.68
CA GLY A 58 -11.05 4.08 1.78
C GLY A 58 -9.93 3.11 2.09
N ALA A 59 -10.29 1.83 2.17
CA ALA A 59 -9.36 0.73 2.31
C ALA A 59 -9.92 -0.55 1.64
N ALA A 60 -9.02 -1.44 1.30
CA ALA A 60 -9.29 -2.82 0.95
C ALA A 60 -8.84 -3.72 2.10
N ILE A 61 -9.69 -4.67 2.48
CA ILE A 61 -9.46 -5.58 3.61
C ILE A 61 -9.64 -7.00 3.12
N TRP A 62 -8.62 -7.84 3.30
CA TRP A 62 -8.71 -9.28 3.09
C TRP A 62 -9.08 -9.90 4.43
N ASN A 63 -10.35 -10.27 4.57
CA ASN A 63 -10.92 -10.85 5.77
C ASN A 63 -10.43 -12.30 5.90
N GLU A 64 -9.71 -12.60 6.97
CA GLU A 64 -9.09 -13.90 7.20
C GLU A 64 -10.15 -14.98 7.46
N ASP A 65 -9.92 -16.18 6.91
CA ASP A 65 -10.93 -17.24 6.78
C ASP A 65 -11.07 -18.12 8.03
N ALA A 66 -10.03 -18.29 8.84
CA ALA A 66 -10.09 -19.08 10.06
C ALA A 66 -10.75 -18.34 11.23
N SER A 67 -10.75 -17.00 11.27
CA SER A 67 -11.32 -16.19 12.37
C SER A 67 -12.70 -15.62 12.05
N GLY A 68 -12.89 -15.16 10.80
CA GLY A 68 -14.09 -14.48 10.31
C GLY A 68 -14.42 -13.20 11.07
N ILE A 69 -14.10 -12.04 10.49
CA ILE A 69 -14.53 -10.76 11.06
C ILE A 69 -15.95 -10.44 10.59
N GLY A 70 -16.83 -10.04 11.52
CA GLY A 70 -18.16 -9.56 11.19
C GLY A 70 -18.24 -8.06 10.91
N SER A 71 -17.48 -7.24 11.63
CA SER A 71 -17.40 -5.80 11.33
C SER A 71 -16.13 -5.14 11.82
N ILE A 72 -15.81 -4.00 11.20
CA ILE A 72 -14.73 -3.11 11.59
C ILE A 72 -15.28 -1.70 11.76
N ILE A 73 -14.93 -1.04 12.86
CA ILE A 73 -15.11 0.40 13.04
C ILE A 73 -13.73 1.05 12.97
N ALA A 74 -13.58 2.04 12.09
CA ALA A 74 -12.35 2.75 11.89
C ALA A 74 -12.38 4.11 12.59
N SER A 75 -11.31 4.42 13.34
CA SER A 75 -11.14 5.67 14.06
C SER A 75 -9.74 6.25 13.85
N ILE A 76 -9.61 7.56 14.10
CA ILE A 76 -8.32 8.27 14.12
C ILE A 76 -8.11 8.93 15.49
N PRO A 77 -6.85 9.16 15.91
CA PRO A 77 -6.58 9.92 17.13
C PRO A 77 -7.26 11.29 17.09
N LEU A 78 -7.92 11.67 18.19
CA LEU A 78 -8.61 12.94 18.39
C LEU A 78 -9.82 13.23 17.48
N GLY A 79 -10.00 12.48 16.37
CA GLY A 79 -11.15 12.62 15.46
C GLY A 79 -12.29 11.63 15.71
N GLY A 80 -12.07 10.60 16.53
CA GLY A 80 -13.08 9.57 16.81
C GLY A 80 -13.29 8.62 15.63
N SER A 81 -14.39 7.85 15.68
CA SER A 81 -14.78 6.93 14.61
C SER A 81 -15.29 7.72 13.41
N TYR A 82 -14.69 7.51 12.24
CA TYR A 82 -15.04 8.24 11.03
C TYR A 82 -15.86 7.41 10.06
N ALA A 83 -15.82 6.08 10.21
CA ALA A 83 -16.41 5.18 9.24
C ALA A 83 -16.55 3.75 9.85
N GLY A 84 -17.55 2.94 9.43
CA GLY A 84 -17.63 1.50 9.73
C GLY A 84 -17.92 0.63 8.50
N LEU A 85 -17.45 -0.61 8.54
CA LEU A 85 -17.61 -1.63 7.50
C LEU A 85 -18.21 -2.90 8.10
N GLY A 86 -19.38 -3.31 7.60
CA GLY A 86 -19.88 -4.66 7.79
C GLY A 86 -19.16 -5.60 6.83
N LEU A 87 -18.55 -6.64 7.37
CA LEU A 87 -17.98 -7.73 6.59
C LEU A 87 -19.03 -8.84 6.63
N ASN A 88 -19.75 -9.02 5.52
CA ASN A 88 -20.52 -10.26 5.36
C ASN A 88 -19.50 -11.39 5.38
N ASP A 89 -19.72 -12.42 6.19
CA ASP A 89 -18.82 -13.56 6.40
C ASP A 89 -18.50 -14.29 5.07
N THR A 90 -17.75 -13.67 4.15
CA THR A 90 -17.10 -14.32 3.01
C THR A 90 -15.93 -15.11 3.55
N VAL A 91 -16.28 -16.13 4.33
CA VAL A 91 -15.43 -17.28 4.52
C VAL A 91 -15.65 -18.12 3.28
N ASP A 92 -14.85 -17.84 2.25
CA ASP A 92 -14.47 -18.92 1.35
C ASP A 92 -13.99 -20.06 2.26
N SER A 93 -14.47 -21.27 2.04
CA SER A 93 -14.23 -22.45 2.88
C SER A 93 -12.81 -22.48 3.45
N ILE A 94 -12.65 -22.74 4.76
CA ILE A 94 -11.36 -22.71 5.48
C ILE A 94 -10.24 -23.34 4.64
N GLY A 95 -9.12 -22.61 4.52
CA GLY A 95 -7.96 -22.96 3.70
C GLY A 95 -8.04 -22.47 2.24
N SER A 96 -9.11 -21.78 1.86
CA SER A 96 -9.26 -21.21 0.51
C SER A 96 -8.73 -19.79 0.44
N ALA A 97 -8.13 -19.41 -0.69
CA ALA A 97 -7.74 -18.03 -0.91
C ALA A 97 -8.97 -17.11 -1.01
N TYR A 98 -8.90 -15.93 -0.42
CA TYR A 98 -10.02 -14.99 -0.28
C TYR A 98 -9.70 -13.62 -0.88
N GLY A 99 -10.75 -12.93 -1.34
CA GLY A 99 -10.65 -11.62 -1.97
C GLY A 99 -10.67 -10.45 -0.97
N ALA A 100 -10.45 -9.25 -1.50
CA ALA A 100 -10.63 -8.02 -0.73
C ALA A 100 -12.09 -7.59 -0.67
N THR A 101 -12.56 -7.24 0.53
CA THR A 101 -13.71 -6.35 0.69
C THR A 101 -13.22 -4.91 0.67
N VAL A 102 -13.80 -4.12 -0.24
CA VAL A 102 -13.41 -2.72 -0.45
C VAL A 102 -14.44 -1.81 0.17
N TRP A 103 -13.96 -0.80 0.87
CA TRP A 103 -14.81 0.19 1.48
C TRP A 103 -14.28 1.60 1.27
N ARG A 104 -15.20 2.53 1.05
CA ARG A 104 -14.92 3.93 0.70
C ARG A 104 -15.64 4.85 1.66
N HIS A 105 -15.01 5.97 1.97
CA HIS A 105 -15.52 7.02 2.84
C HIS A 105 -15.04 8.40 2.35
N GLN A 106 -15.54 9.47 2.96
CA GLN A 106 -15.05 10.84 2.71
C GLN A 106 -13.54 10.97 2.94
N ALA A 107 -12.87 11.96 2.35
CA ALA A 107 -11.44 12.17 2.59
C ALA A 107 -11.14 12.44 4.07
N ILE A 108 -10.19 11.69 4.64
CA ILE A 108 -9.70 11.84 6.02
C ILE A 108 -8.19 11.97 5.98
N LYS A 109 -7.63 12.84 6.84
CA LYS A 109 -6.18 13.00 7.02
C LYS A 109 -5.74 12.44 8.37
N ALA A 110 -4.86 11.45 8.35
CA ALA A 110 -4.25 10.91 9.57
C ALA A 110 -2.95 10.17 9.27
N ARG A 111 -2.12 10.03 10.30
CA ARG A 111 -0.98 9.10 10.31
C ARG A 111 -1.35 7.75 10.93
N TYR A 112 -2.16 7.79 11.99
CA TYR A 112 -2.58 6.58 12.70
C TYR A 112 -4.05 6.30 12.41
N VAL A 113 -4.35 5.05 12.08
CA VAL A 113 -5.71 4.56 11.90
C VAL A 113 -5.91 3.35 12.80
N THR A 114 -6.96 3.38 13.61
CA THR A 114 -7.31 2.27 14.50
C THR A 114 -8.52 1.56 13.96
N PHE A 115 -8.42 0.25 13.82
CA PHE A 115 -9.53 -0.66 13.55
C PHE A 115 -9.94 -1.32 14.85
N ASP A 116 -11.18 -1.08 15.26
CA ASP A 116 -11.90 -1.87 16.24
C ASP A 116 -12.64 -2.98 15.49
N ILE A 117 -12.18 -4.21 15.68
CA ILE A 117 -12.63 -5.42 15.00
C ILE A 117 -13.63 -6.12 15.90
N TYR A 118 -14.79 -6.50 15.37
CA TYR A 118 -15.86 -7.14 16.12
C TYR A 118 -16.37 -8.42 15.46
N GLY A 119 -16.91 -9.30 16.31
CA GLY A 119 -17.61 -10.48 15.86
C GLY A 119 -16.69 -11.57 15.35
N CYS A 120 -15.45 -11.64 15.83
CA CYS A 120 -14.55 -12.76 15.59
C CYS A 120 -14.91 -13.96 16.48
N ASN A 121 -14.22 -15.10 16.29
CA ASN A 121 -14.35 -16.29 17.15
C ASN A 121 -15.81 -16.77 17.27
N ARG A 122 -16.51 -16.84 16.13
CA ARG A 122 -17.88 -17.37 16.05
C ARG A 122 -17.85 -18.90 15.90
N ALA A 123 -18.96 -19.55 16.20
CA ALA A 123 -19.08 -21.00 16.00
C ALA A 123 -18.87 -21.37 14.52
N GLY A 124 -17.99 -22.33 14.24
CA GLY A 124 -17.65 -22.77 12.89
C GLY A 124 -16.31 -22.26 12.35
N PHE A 125 -15.66 -21.33 13.05
CA PHE A 125 -14.33 -20.81 12.73
C PHE A 125 -13.22 -21.61 13.44
N ALA A 126 -12.05 -21.72 12.80
CA ALA A 126 -10.92 -22.52 13.30
C ALA A 126 -10.01 -21.77 14.29
N HIS A 127 -10.02 -20.43 14.27
CA HIS A 127 -9.25 -19.61 15.21
C HIS A 127 -10.14 -19.05 16.32
N ASN A 128 -9.65 -19.13 17.56
CA ASN A 128 -10.37 -18.65 18.74
C ASN A 128 -10.09 -17.17 19.05
N GLY A 129 -9.88 -16.35 18.03
CA GLY A 129 -9.57 -14.92 18.16
C GLY A 129 -10.00 -14.12 16.95
N CYS A 130 -9.42 -12.94 16.77
CA CYS A 130 -9.56 -12.13 15.56
C CYS A 130 -8.35 -12.33 14.64
N GLY A 131 -8.60 -12.21 13.33
CA GLY A 131 -7.59 -12.38 12.29
C GLY A 131 -7.80 -11.39 11.15
N LEU A 132 -6.71 -10.93 10.55
CA LEU A 132 -6.71 -10.11 9.34
C LEU A 132 -5.68 -10.69 8.38
N GLY A 133 -6.09 -10.92 7.13
CA GLY A 133 -5.16 -11.28 6.07
C GLY A 133 -4.32 -10.08 5.73
N GLU A 134 -4.97 -9.07 5.15
CA GLU A 134 -4.28 -7.84 4.73
C GLU A 134 -5.17 -6.60 4.76
N VAL A 135 -4.51 -5.43 4.78
CA VAL A 135 -5.17 -4.12 4.66
C VAL A 135 -4.36 -3.20 3.75
N ALA A 136 -5.00 -2.62 2.73
CA ALA A 136 -4.41 -1.58 1.88
C ALA A 136 -5.27 -0.30 1.94
N PHE A 137 -4.65 0.86 2.18
CA PHE A 137 -5.35 2.15 2.23
C PHE A 137 -5.34 2.84 0.87
N ARG A 138 -6.48 3.43 0.50
CA ARG A 138 -6.63 4.24 -0.72
C ARG A 138 -6.19 5.68 -0.45
N SER A 139 -4.91 5.95 -0.65
CA SER A 139 -4.36 7.31 -0.63
C SER A 139 -4.92 8.15 -1.79
N THR A 140 -5.17 9.44 -1.55
CA THR A 140 -5.50 10.41 -2.62
C THR A 140 -4.24 11.09 -3.18
N ALA A 141 -3.10 10.96 -2.51
CA ALA A 141 -1.82 11.34 -3.08
C ALA A 141 -1.45 10.33 -4.16
N LEU A 142 -1.57 10.73 -5.42
CA LEU A 142 -0.88 10.03 -6.50
C LEU A 142 0.61 10.01 -6.17
N ALA A 143 1.29 8.92 -6.49
CA ALA A 143 2.75 8.89 -6.57
C ALA A 143 3.21 10.19 -7.24
N PRO A 144 4.18 10.95 -6.68
CA PRO A 144 4.80 12.00 -7.46
C PRO A 144 5.17 11.39 -8.80
N PRO A 145 4.81 12.00 -9.96
CA PRO A 145 5.26 11.49 -11.23
C PRO A 145 6.77 11.26 -11.11
N PRO A 146 7.32 10.10 -11.54
CA PRO A 146 8.72 9.80 -11.39
C PRO A 146 9.47 11.05 -11.83
N THR A 147 10.20 11.67 -10.90
CA THR A 147 10.86 12.95 -11.15
C THR A 147 11.71 12.72 -12.38
N GLY A 148 11.27 13.29 -13.52
CA GLY A 148 11.90 13.01 -14.81
C GLY A 148 13.39 13.22 -14.63
N ALA A 149 14.17 12.15 -14.89
CA ALA A 149 15.54 12.01 -14.42
C ALA A 149 16.30 13.33 -14.58
N VAL A 150 16.42 14.07 -13.48
CA VAL A 150 17.28 15.25 -13.45
C VAL A 150 18.68 14.68 -13.61
N PRO A 151 19.41 14.99 -14.70
CA PRO A 151 20.73 14.43 -14.89
C PRO A 151 21.55 14.73 -13.64
N GLU A 152 22.12 13.69 -13.03
CA GLU A 152 22.95 13.86 -11.85
C GLU A 152 24.09 14.84 -12.17
N PRO A 153 24.66 15.55 -11.17
CA PRO A 153 25.74 16.49 -11.40
C PRO A 153 26.90 15.93 -12.26
N GLY A 154 27.16 14.61 -12.15
CA GLY A 154 28.14 13.91 -12.99
C GLY A 154 27.75 13.83 -14.48
N ALA A 155 26.46 13.63 -14.80
CA ALA A 155 25.98 13.61 -16.18
C ALA A 155 26.14 14.98 -16.86
N TRP A 156 25.96 16.08 -16.11
CA TRP A 156 26.27 17.43 -16.57
C TRP A 156 27.76 17.61 -16.85
N ALA A 157 28.61 17.16 -15.93
CA ALA A 157 30.05 17.24 -16.10
C ALA A 157 30.50 16.47 -17.36
N LEU A 158 29.98 15.27 -17.59
CA LEU A 158 30.29 14.46 -18.78
C LEU A 158 29.78 15.10 -20.08
N MET A 159 28.58 15.70 -20.09
CA MET A 159 28.09 16.44 -21.26
C MET A 159 28.95 17.65 -21.56
N ILE A 160 29.27 18.47 -20.55
CA ILE A 160 30.10 19.67 -20.72
C ILE A 160 31.49 19.28 -21.21
N LEU A 161 32.08 18.23 -20.64
CA LEU A 161 33.40 17.75 -21.01
C LEU A 161 33.39 17.15 -22.44
N GLY A 162 32.34 16.41 -22.80
CA GLY A 162 32.14 15.89 -24.15
C GLY A 162 31.99 16.99 -25.20
N PHE A 163 31.03 17.91 -25.02
CA PHE A 163 30.81 19.01 -25.95
C PHE A 163 31.97 20.01 -25.97
N GLY A 164 32.55 20.32 -24.81
CA GLY A 164 33.74 21.16 -24.68
C GLY A 164 34.96 20.56 -25.39
N GLY A 165 35.17 19.25 -25.24
CA GLY A 165 36.24 18.52 -25.93
C GLY A 165 36.09 18.53 -27.45
N VAL A 166 34.89 18.26 -27.97
CA VAL A 166 34.60 18.33 -29.42
C VAL A 166 34.78 19.77 -29.95
N GLY A 167 34.27 20.78 -29.24
CA GLY A 167 34.45 22.18 -29.62
C GLY A 167 35.92 22.62 -29.66
N ALA A 168 36.71 22.22 -28.66
CA ALA A 168 38.13 22.53 -28.58
C ALA A 168 38.95 21.92 -29.74
N THR A 169 38.66 20.67 -30.10
CA THR A 169 39.34 19.99 -31.22
C THR A 169 39.01 20.64 -32.56
N LEU A 170 37.75 21.03 -32.80
CA LEU A 170 37.34 21.76 -34.00
C LEU A 170 38.00 23.14 -34.08
N ARG A 171 38.11 23.88 -32.96
CA ARG A 171 38.78 25.18 -32.92
C ARG A 171 40.27 25.06 -33.26
N ARG A 172 40.96 24.06 -32.70
CA ARG A 172 42.40 23.83 -32.96
C ARG A 172 42.70 23.59 -34.43
N ARG A 173 41.84 22.84 -35.13
CA ARG A 173 42.00 22.57 -36.57
C ARG A 173 41.91 23.85 -37.42
N ARG A 174 41.03 24.79 -37.07
CA ARG A 174 40.87 26.05 -37.82
C ARG A 174 42.09 26.97 -37.69
N HIS A 175 42.81 26.93 -36.57
CA HIS A 175 44.05 27.70 -36.40
C HIS A 175 45.23 27.14 -37.21
N SER A 176 45.19 25.87 -37.62
CA SER A 176 46.25 25.28 -38.46
C SER A 176 46.11 25.61 -39.96
N PHE A 177 44.96 26.11 -40.43
CA PHE A 177 44.74 26.47 -41.83
C PHE A 177 44.96 27.96 -42.15
N ALA A 178 45.20 28.81 -41.15
CA ALA A 178 45.42 30.25 -41.34
C ALA A 178 46.92 30.65 -41.38
N ALA A 179 47.84 29.68 -41.38
CA ALA A 179 49.29 29.88 -41.39
C ALA A 179 49.97 29.41 -42.68
N ALA A 180 49.23 29.32 -43.79
CA ALA A 180 49.74 28.98 -45.13
C ALA A 180 49.50 30.13 -46.11
#